data_AF-A0A0P9EB35-F1
#
_entry.id   AF-A0A0P9EB35-F1
#
_cell.length_a   1.000
_cell.length_b   1.000
_cell.length_c   1.000
_cell.angle_alpha   90.00
_cell.angle_beta   90.00
_cell.angle_gamma   90.00
#
_symmetry.space_group_name_H-M   'P 1'
#
loop_
_entity.id
_entity.type
_entity.pdbx_description
1 polymer ?
#
loop_
_entity_poly.entity_id
_entity_poly.type
_entity_poly.pdbx_seq_one_letter_code
_entity_poly.pdbx_strand_id
1 'polypeptide(L)'
;MDYDIREIREYYDSEIRDYDFNELVGLGVSRENADFMIDIGVPEEFDDFVFYELNDFKKLLIGEVQFIKIGHKISQYASYGYGLYLKEGEDGLFTSSSFHHPLVYMLNKNLRTFFLFQLIRWEVSSEMRQRDIYTSYKYAIELRKLYEQIDPAALKDVEGYWSHLIEDYETGL
;
A
#
# COMPACT_ATOMS: atom_id res chain seq x y z
N MET A 1 0.81 -10.95 -17.77
CA MET A 1 0.38 -11.67 -16.55
C MET A 1 -0.94 -11.04 -16.16
N ASP A 2 -1.98 -11.85 -16.00
CA ASP A 2 -3.26 -11.40 -15.46
C ASP A 2 -3.19 -11.65 -13.95
N TYR A 3 -3.27 -10.61 -13.14
CA TYR A 3 -3.12 -10.71 -11.69
C TYR A 3 -4.51 -10.72 -11.08
N ASP A 4 -4.91 -11.85 -10.51
CA ASP A 4 -6.20 -11.92 -9.83
C ASP A 4 -6.06 -11.38 -8.42
N ILE A 5 -6.56 -10.16 -8.19
CA ILE A 5 -6.54 -9.52 -6.87
C ILE A 5 -7.18 -10.37 -5.77
N ARG A 6 -8.02 -11.36 -6.11
CA ARG A 6 -8.61 -12.29 -5.14
C ARG A 6 -7.59 -13.27 -4.58
N GLU A 7 -6.54 -13.60 -5.35
CA GLU A 7 -5.42 -14.44 -4.91
C GLU A 7 -4.68 -13.77 -3.74
N ILE A 8 -4.78 -12.46 -3.57
CA ILE A 8 -4.10 -11.77 -2.48
C ILE A 8 -4.49 -12.28 -1.09
N ARG A 9 -5.73 -12.78 -0.93
CA ARG A 9 -6.18 -13.38 0.32
C ARG A 9 -5.40 -14.64 0.66
N GLU A 10 -4.91 -15.37 -0.34
CA GLU A 10 -4.08 -16.56 -0.16
C GLU A 10 -2.70 -16.21 0.40
N TYR A 11 -2.28 -14.95 0.25
CA TYR A 11 -1.03 -14.41 0.80
C TYR A 11 -1.20 -13.76 2.18
N TYR A 12 -2.43 -13.68 2.70
CA TYR A 12 -2.63 -13.26 4.08
C TYR A 12 -2.35 -14.44 5.00
N ASP A 13 -1.24 -14.39 5.73
CA ASP A 13 -0.91 -15.37 6.79
C ASP A 13 -1.78 -15.18 8.06
N SER A 14 -2.84 -14.36 7.99
CA SER A 14 -3.66 -13.96 9.14
C SER A 14 -5.12 -13.71 8.76
N GLU A 15 -5.98 -13.63 9.78
CA GLU A 15 -7.38 -13.23 9.62
C GLU A 15 -7.47 -11.78 9.14
N ILE A 16 -8.48 -11.51 8.31
CA ILE A 16 -8.80 -10.16 7.87
C ILE A 16 -9.60 -9.42 8.93
N ARG A 17 -9.43 -8.09 8.97
CA ARG A 17 -10.26 -7.19 9.76
C ARG A 17 -11.71 -7.24 9.28
N ASP A 18 -12.62 -7.26 10.23
CA ASP A 18 -14.06 -7.18 9.99
C ASP A 18 -14.50 -5.70 9.98
N TYR A 19 -14.86 -5.20 8.80
CA TYR A 19 -15.31 -3.82 8.61
C TYR A 19 -16.76 -3.76 8.12
N ASP A 20 -17.52 -2.78 8.61
CA ASP A 20 -18.84 -2.47 8.08
C ASP A 20 -18.77 -1.39 6.98
N PHE A 21 -19.44 -1.65 5.85
CA PHE A 21 -19.43 -0.77 4.69
C PHE A 21 -20.00 0.61 4.99
N ASN A 22 -21.16 0.65 5.67
CA ASN A 22 -21.87 1.88 5.93
C ASN A 22 -21.11 2.73 6.96
N GLU A 23 -20.46 2.09 7.93
CA GLU A 23 -19.61 2.78 8.88
C GLU A 23 -18.36 3.35 8.22
N LEU A 24 -17.67 2.60 7.35
CA LEU A 24 -16.54 3.10 6.56
C LEU A 24 -16.92 4.32 5.71
N VAL A 25 -18.01 4.21 4.94
CA VAL A 25 -18.51 5.31 4.11
C VAL A 25 -18.99 6.48 4.97
N GLY A 26 -19.60 6.22 6.13
CA GLY A 26 -19.99 7.25 7.10
C GLY A 26 -18.80 8.01 7.69
N LEU A 27 -17.65 7.35 7.84
CA LEU A 27 -16.37 7.98 8.18
C LEU A 27 -15.74 8.72 6.99
N GLY A 28 -16.27 8.61 5.79
CA GLY A 28 -15.75 9.28 4.59
C GLY A 28 -14.65 8.48 3.88
N VAL A 29 -14.51 7.18 4.16
CA VAL A 29 -13.77 6.27 3.28
C VAL A 29 -14.52 6.20 1.95
N SER A 30 -13.78 6.26 0.83
CA SER A 30 -14.41 6.16 -0.48
C SER A 30 -15.04 4.78 -0.69
N ARG A 31 -16.04 4.70 -1.57
CA ARG A 31 -16.70 3.43 -1.88
C ARG A 31 -15.73 2.38 -2.43
N GLU A 32 -14.81 2.76 -3.31
CA GLU A 32 -13.80 1.85 -3.87
C GLU A 32 -12.94 1.21 -2.78
N ASN A 33 -12.47 2.02 -1.82
CA ASN A 33 -11.69 1.51 -0.70
C ASN A 33 -12.54 0.68 0.26
N ALA A 34 -13.78 1.09 0.54
CA ALA A 34 -14.69 0.36 1.40
C ALA A 34 -15.08 -1.01 0.82
N ASP A 35 -15.39 -1.08 -0.48
CA ASP A 35 -15.68 -2.33 -1.19
C ASP A 35 -14.45 -3.27 -1.12
N PHE A 36 -13.24 -2.74 -1.38
CA PHE A 36 -12.01 -3.54 -1.26
C PHE A 36 -11.82 -4.09 0.16
N MET A 37 -11.99 -3.25 1.19
CA MET A 37 -11.81 -3.61 2.59
C MET A 37 -12.79 -4.69 3.07
N ILE A 38 -13.90 -4.93 2.37
CA ILE A 38 -14.93 -5.90 2.76
C ILE A 38 -14.87 -7.15 1.89
N ASP A 39 -14.77 -6.97 0.57
CA ASP A 39 -14.82 -8.08 -0.38
C ASP A 39 -13.51 -8.89 -0.35
N ILE A 40 -12.38 -8.19 -0.39
CA ILE A 40 -11.04 -8.79 -0.36
C ILE A 40 -10.51 -8.80 1.06
N GLY A 41 -10.76 -7.74 1.83
CA GLY A 41 -10.29 -7.65 3.20
C GLY A 41 -8.89 -7.09 3.32
N VAL A 42 -8.53 -6.74 4.55
CA VAL A 42 -7.23 -6.22 4.93
C VAL A 42 -6.82 -6.95 6.20
N PRO A 43 -5.64 -7.59 6.27
CA PRO A 43 -5.17 -8.24 7.48
C PRO A 43 -4.73 -7.21 8.53
N GLU A 44 -4.57 -7.64 9.79
CA GLU A 44 -4.00 -6.80 10.84
C GLU A 44 -2.60 -6.30 10.48
N GLU A 45 -1.75 -7.18 9.98
CA GLU A 45 -0.40 -6.89 9.53
C GLU A 45 -0.21 -7.36 8.09
N PHE A 46 0.39 -6.52 7.25
CA PHE A 46 0.77 -6.86 5.89
C PHE A 46 2.06 -6.15 5.49
N ASP A 47 3.09 -6.93 5.17
CA ASP A 47 4.43 -6.40 4.85
C ASP A 47 4.91 -5.47 5.98
N ASP A 48 5.29 -4.23 5.67
CA ASP A 48 5.71 -3.24 6.66
C ASP A 48 4.54 -2.46 7.31
N PHE A 49 3.29 -2.91 7.21
CA PHE A 49 2.13 -2.10 7.61
C PHE A 49 1.21 -2.81 8.59
N VAL A 50 0.74 -2.05 9.58
CA VAL A 50 -0.33 -2.44 10.49
C VAL A 50 -1.59 -1.67 10.12
N PHE A 51 -2.71 -2.40 9.97
CA PHE A 51 -4.03 -1.85 9.71
C PHE A 51 -4.90 -1.96 10.96
N TYR A 52 -5.55 -0.84 11.28
CA TYR A 52 -6.33 -0.69 12.50
C TYR A 52 -7.73 -1.29 12.37
N GLU A 53 -8.32 -1.62 13.53
CA GLU A 53 -9.75 -1.78 13.63
C GLU A 53 -10.46 -0.44 13.41
N LEU A 54 -11.73 -0.51 13.02
CA LEU A 54 -12.52 0.67 12.70
C LEU A 54 -12.61 1.67 13.86
N ASN A 55 -12.69 1.16 15.10
CA ASN A 55 -12.77 1.98 16.32
C ASN A 55 -11.51 2.84 16.55
N ASP A 56 -10.39 2.47 15.94
CA ASP A 56 -9.10 3.16 16.05
C ASP A 56 -8.84 4.13 14.89
N PHE A 57 -9.75 4.21 13.91
CA PHE A 57 -9.65 5.18 12.82
C PHE A 57 -9.76 6.60 13.36
N LYS A 58 -8.89 7.49 12.87
CA LYS A 58 -8.85 8.89 13.32
C LYS A 58 -8.88 9.84 12.14
N LYS A 59 -9.88 10.73 12.13
CA LYS A 59 -9.88 11.88 11.21
C LYS A 59 -8.85 12.91 11.67
N LEU A 60 -8.03 13.37 10.74
CA LEU A 60 -6.95 14.32 10.99
C LEU A 60 -6.91 15.34 9.86
N LEU A 61 -6.71 16.61 10.21
CA LEU A 61 -6.41 17.66 9.24
C LEU A 61 -4.88 17.80 9.17
N ILE A 62 -4.28 17.53 8.00
CA ILE A 62 -2.84 17.68 7.77
C ILE A 62 -2.64 18.70 6.65
N GLY A 63 -2.10 19.87 7.01
CA GLY A 63 -2.14 21.03 6.13
C GLY A 63 -3.59 21.47 5.91
N GLU A 64 -4.01 21.50 4.64
CA GLU A 64 -5.38 21.85 4.25
C GLU A 64 -6.21 20.63 3.80
N VAL A 65 -5.67 19.41 3.98
CA VAL A 65 -6.29 18.17 3.49
C VAL A 65 -6.77 17.33 4.66
N GLN A 66 -8.01 16.86 4.55
CA GLN A 66 -8.65 15.99 5.52
C GLN A 66 -8.32 14.52 5.21
N PHE A 67 -7.76 13.83 6.20
CA PHE A 67 -7.35 12.43 6.10
C PHE A 67 -8.03 11.58 7.17
N ILE A 68 -8.10 10.28 6.91
CA ILE A 68 -8.51 9.23 7.84
C ILE A 68 -7.28 8.36 8.06
N LYS A 69 -6.71 8.38 9.27
CA LYS A 69 -5.62 7.46 9.63
C LYS A 69 -6.21 6.07 9.85
N ILE A 70 -5.78 5.13 9.03
CA ILE A 70 -6.27 3.74 9.01
C ILE A 70 -5.22 2.72 9.49
N GLY A 71 -3.99 3.19 9.75
CA GLY A 71 -2.90 2.31 10.14
C GLY A 71 -1.59 3.05 10.34
N HIS A 72 -0.51 2.29 10.37
CA HIS A 72 0.86 2.81 10.38
C HIS A 72 1.85 1.85 9.72
N LYS A 73 2.96 2.39 9.23
CA LYS A 73 4.14 1.62 8.85
C LYS A 73 4.90 1.19 10.10
N ILE A 74 5.23 -0.10 10.19
CA ILE A 74 6.14 -0.68 11.16
C ILE A 74 7.51 -0.04 10.95
N SER A 75 7.98 0.71 11.94
CA SER A 75 9.30 1.34 11.92
C SER A 75 9.96 1.16 13.27
N GLN A 76 11.18 0.63 13.26
CA GLN A 76 11.99 0.40 14.46
C GLN A 76 12.38 1.72 15.17
N TYR A 77 12.22 2.86 14.49
CA TYR A 77 12.74 4.16 14.92
C TYR A 77 11.66 5.18 15.32
N ALA A 78 10.38 4.86 15.16
CA ALA A 78 9.28 5.75 15.53
C ALA A 78 8.34 5.03 16.50
N SER A 79 8.26 5.52 17.74
CA SER A 79 7.43 4.97 18.82
C SER A 79 5.92 4.90 18.51
N TYR A 80 5.47 5.43 17.36
CA TYR A 80 4.09 5.34 16.86
C TYR A 80 3.99 5.09 15.33
N GLY A 81 5.09 4.70 14.67
CA GLY A 81 5.15 4.47 13.22
C GLY A 81 4.85 5.71 12.36
N TYR A 82 5.21 5.67 11.08
CA TYR A 82 4.68 6.65 10.13
C TYR A 82 3.23 6.28 9.81
N GLY A 83 2.29 7.23 9.82
CA GLY A 83 0.89 6.90 9.63
C GLY A 83 0.56 6.46 8.20
N LEU A 84 -0.45 5.59 8.10
CA LEU A 84 -1.09 5.20 6.85
C LEU A 84 -2.49 5.85 6.80
N TYR A 85 -2.80 6.52 5.70
CA TYR A 85 -3.95 7.40 5.60
C TYR A 85 -4.74 7.17 4.32
N LEU A 86 -6.05 7.32 4.40
CA LEU A 86 -6.92 7.56 3.25
C LEU A 86 -7.28 9.04 3.21
N LYS A 87 -7.36 9.62 2.01
CA LYS A 87 -7.88 10.99 1.86
C LYS A 87 -9.42 10.94 1.96
N GLU A 88 -10.00 11.79 2.80
CA GLU A 88 -11.45 11.76 3.03
C GLU A 88 -12.21 12.08 1.74
N GLY A 89 -13.16 11.21 1.38
CA GLY A 89 -13.99 11.32 0.18
C GLY A 89 -13.30 10.95 -1.14
N GLU A 90 -12.04 10.49 -1.10
CA GLU A 90 -11.25 10.13 -2.27
C GLU A 90 -10.58 8.77 -2.11
N ASP A 91 -10.08 8.21 -3.21
CA ASP A 91 -9.56 6.84 -3.21
C ASP A 91 -8.10 6.76 -2.74
N GLY A 92 -7.35 7.86 -2.78
CA GLY A 92 -5.91 7.85 -2.58
C GLY A 92 -5.46 7.29 -1.21
N LEU A 93 -4.46 6.41 -1.26
CA LEU A 93 -3.74 5.89 -0.11
C LEU A 93 -2.43 6.68 0.07
N PHE A 94 -2.16 7.12 1.29
CA PHE A 94 -1.04 7.98 1.62
C PHE A 94 -0.27 7.43 2.82
N THR A 95 1.02 7.76 2.89
CA THR A 95 1.84 7.51 4.07
C THR A 95 2.58 8.79 4.45
N SER A 96 3.13 8.83 5.66
CA SER A 96 4.01 9.92 6.09
C SER A 96 5.48 9.53 6.13
N SER A 97 6.38 10.51 6.05
CA SER A 97 7.81 10.32 6.33
C SER A 97 8.40 11.64 6.82
N SER A 98 9.27 11.58 7.83
CA SER A 98 10.02 12.75 8.31
C SER A 98 11.17 13.13 7.39
N PHE A 99 11.54 12.24 6.47
CA PHE A 99 12.60 12.45 5.48
C PHE A 99 12.04 12.90 4.12
N HIS A 100 10.72 13.07 4.01
CA HIS A 100 10.04 13.39 2.77
C HIS A 100 9.41 14.78 2.81
N HIS A 101 9.40 15.49 1.69
CA HIS A 101 8.63 16.72 1.53
C HIS A 101 7.77 16.63 0.27
N PRO A 102 6.42 16.69 0.36
CA PRO A 102 5.62 16.92 1.58
C PRO A 102 5.67 15.76 2.57
N LEU A 103 5.43 16.03 3.87
CA LEU A 103 5.49 15.02 4.93
C LEU A 103 4.52 13.86 4.74
N VAL A 104 3.40 14.10 4.03
CA VAL A 104 2.43 13.09 3.61
C VAL A 104 2.45 13.04 2.10
N TYR A 105 2.71 11.86 1.55
CA TYR A 105 2.79 11.64 0.11
C TYR A 105 1.97 10.41 -0.28
N MET A 106 1.63 10.33 -1.56
CA MET A 106 0.77 9.27 -2.07
C MET A 106 1.55 7.97 -2.19
N LEU A 107 1.00 6.90 -1.61
CA LEU A 107 1.53 5.56 -1.74
C LEU A 107 0.99 4.89 -3.00
N ASN A 108 -0.33 4.92 -3.18
CA ASN A 108 -1.03 4.44 -4.37
C ASN A 108 -2.35 5.18 -4.56
N LYS A 109 -2.91 5.10 -5.77
CA LYS A 109 -4.21 5.68 -6.10
C LYS A 109 -5.38 5.11 -5.27
N ASN A 110 -5.24 3.89 -4.72
CA ASN A 110 -6.20 3.25 -3.80
C ASN A 110 -5.63 2.00 -3.10
N LEU A 111 -6.37 1.48 -2.11
CA LEU A 111 -5.99 0.26 -1.37
C LEU A 111 -5.84 -0.94 -2.30
N ARG A 112 -6.79 -1.15 -3.22
CA ARG A 112 -6.74 -2.25 -4.20
C ARG A 112 -5.41 -2.28 -4.95
N THR A 113 -4.93 -1.12 -5.38
CA THR A 113 -3.69 -0.99 -6.14
C THR A 113 -2.46 -1.21 -5.28
N PHE A 114 -2.46 -0.71 -4.04
CA PHE A 114 -1.38 -0.98 -3.09
C PHE A 114 -1.19 -2.49 -2.88
N PHE A 115 -2.29 -3.20 -2.63
CA PHE A 115 -2.31 -4.64 -2.47
C PHE A 115 -1.91 -5.36 -3.78
N LEU A 116 -2.38 -4.88 -4.93
CA LEU A 116 -1.97 -5.42 -6.24
C LEU A 116 -0.46 -5.30 -6.47
N PHE A 117 0.17 -4.18 -6.11
CA PHE A 117 1.62 -4.02 -6.23
C PHE A 117 2.36 -5.08 -5.41
N GLN A 118 1.89 -5.35 -4.19
CA GLN A 118 2.47 -6.38 -3.34
C GLN A 118 2.34 -7.77 -3.98
N LEU A 119 1.15 -8.13 -4.50
CA LEU A 119 0.95 -9.40 -5.23
C LEU A 119 1.93 -9.54 -6.41
N ILE A 120 2.05 -8.48 -7.23
CA ILE A 120 2.98 -8.45 -8.37
C ILE A 120 4.42 -8.68 -7.91
N ARG A 121 4.83 -8.05 -6.80
CA ARG A 121 6.14 -8.24 -6.18
C ARG A 121 6.42 -9.73 -5.95
N TRP A 122 5.50 -10.41 -5.28
CA TRP A 122 5.61 -11.85 -4.99
C TRP A 122 5.64 -12.70 -6.27
N GLU A 123 4.66 -12.54 -7.15
CA GLU A 123 4.50 -13.34 -8.37
C GLU A 123 5.70 -13.23 -9.30
N VAL A 124 6.16 -12.01 -9.59
CA VAL A 124 7.32 -11.78 -10.47
C VAL A 124 8.57 -12.41 -9.84
N SER A 125 8.77 -12.27 -8.53
CA SER A 125 9.93 -12.87 -7.87
C SER A 125 9.89 -14.40 -7.94
N SER A 126 8.72 -15.00 -7.74
CA SER A 126 8.49 -16.45 -7.80
C SER A 126 8.74 -16.99 -9.21
N GLU A 127 8.12 -16.39 -10.23
CA GLU A 127 8.27 -16.77 -11.63
C GLU A 127 9.73 -16.68 -12.09
N MET A 128 10.41 -15.59 -11.75
CA MET A 128 11.81 -15.40 -12.13
C MET A 128 12.75 -16.42 -11.46
N ARG A 129 12.49 -16.77 -10.20
CA ARG A 129 13.26 -17.79 -9.47
C ARG A 129 13.02 -19.18 -10.04
N GLN A 130 11.77 -19.54 -10.34
CA GLN A 130 11.43 -20.82 -10.98
C GLN A 130 12.12 -21.00 -12.34
N ARG A 131 12.35 -19.90 -13.06
CA ARG A 131 13.05 -19.89 -14.35
C ARG A 131 14.56 -19.69 -14.24
N ASP A 132 15.12 -19.56 -13.04
CA ASP A 132 16.53 -19.31 -12.78
C ASP A 132 17.07 -18.05 -13.50
N ILE A 133 16.23 -17.01 -13.63
CA ILE A 133 16.60 -15.73 -14.26
C ILE A 133 16.67 -14.56 -13.27
N TYR A 134 16.36 -14.83 -12.00
CA TYR A 134 16.27 -13.81 -10.97
C TYR A 134 17.63 -13.16 -10.70
N THR A 135 17.67 -11.84 -10.86
CA THR A 135 18.65 -10.95 -10.23
C THR A 135 17.90 -9.74 -9.68
N SER A 136 18.39 -9.12 -8.60
CA SER A 136 17.74 -7.95 -7.99
C SER A 136 17.49 -6.85 -9.04
N TYR A 137 18.49 -6.58 -9.89
CA TYR A 137 18.40 -5.61 -10.97
C TYR A 137 17.33 -5.96 -12.03
N LYS A 138 17.30 -7.21 -12.53
CA LYS A 138 16.29 -7.62 -13.53
C LYS A 138 14.88 -7.59 -12.95
N TYR A 139 14.77 -7.97 -11.68
CA TYR A 139 13.53 -7.94 -10.94
C TYR A 139 13.02 -6.50 -10.79
N ALA A 140 13.89 -5.56 -10.40
CA ALA A 140 13.54 -4.15 -10.27
C ALA A 140 13.04 -3.54 -11.60
N ILE A 141 13.69 -3.86 -12.72
CA ILE A 141 13.26 -3.41 -14.06
C ILE A 141 11.83 -3.89 -14.37
N GLU A 142 11.53 -5.17 -14.11
CA GLU A 142 10.20 -5.70 -14.43
C GLU A 142 9.13 -5.12 -13.49
N LEU A 143 9.43 -4.96 -12.19
CA LEU A 143 8.54 -4.28 -11.25
C LEU A 143 8.22 -2.86 -11.69
N ARG A 144 9.25 -2.05 -12.01
CA ARG A 144 9.07 -0.67 -12.46
C ARG A 144 8.12 -0.59 -13.65
N LYS A 145 8.35 -1.40 -14.67
CA LYS A 145 7.52 -1.46 -15.87
C LYS A 145 6.07 -1.82 -15.56
N LEU A 146 5.82 -2.78 -14.68
CA LEU A 146 4.46 -3.20 -14.31
C LEU A 146 3.75 -2.14 -13.46
N TYR A 147 4.45 -1.56 -12.49
CA TYR A 147 3.90 -0.53 -11.61
C TYR A 147 3.57 0.75 -12.38
N GLU A 148 4.44 1.20 -13.28
CA GLU A 148 4.18 2.38 -14.14
C GLU A 148 2.95 2.18 -15.04
N GLN A 149 2.65 0.95 -15.47
CA GLN A 149 1.47 0.65 -16.26
C GLN A 149 0.17 0.69 -15.44
N ILE A 150 0.23 0.32 -14.16
CA ILE A 150 -0.96 0.17 -13.30
C ILE A 150 -1.28 1.46 -12.55
N ASP A 151 -0.25 2.10 -11.99
CA ASP A 151 -0.35 3.32 -11.21
C ASP A 151 0.93 4.16 -11.34
N PRO A 152 1.09 4.88 -12.47
CA PRO A 152 2.27 5.71 -12.70
C PRO A 152 2.45 6.82 -11.66
N ALA A 153 1.36 7.21 -10.99
CA ALA A 153 1.41 8.27 -10.00
C ALA A 153 2.11 7.82 -8.70
N ALA A 154 2.09 6.53 -8.39
CA ALA A 154 2.83 5.93 -7.27
C ALA A 154 4.36 5.95 -7.45
N LEU A 155 4.84 6.06 -8.70
CA LEU A 155 6.27 6.12 -9.05
C LEU A 155 6.72 7.51 -9.52
N LYS A 156 5.80 8.46 -9.63
CA LYS A 156 6.13 9.84 -10.02
C LYS A 156 6.97 10.55 -8.95
N ASP A 157 6.73 10.21 -7.70
CA ASP A 157 7.50 10.72 -6.58
C ASP A 157 8.78 9.88 -6.41
N VAL A 158 9.93 10.46 -6.77
CA VAL A 158 11.22 9.77 -6.67
C VAL A 158 11.61 9.47 -5.23
N GLU A 159 11.09 10.26 -4.28
CA GLU A 159 11.29 10.05 -2.85
C GLU A 159 10.20 9.17 -2.23
N GLY A 160 9.24 8.71 -3.03
CA GLY A 160 8.15 7.85 -2.60
C GLY A 160 8.60 6.42 -2.29
N TYR A 161 7.83 5.75 -1.43
CA TYR A 161 8.09 4.37 -0.97
C TYR A 161 8.41 3.39 -2.11
N TRP A 162 7.63 3.38 -3.19
CA TRP A 162 7.83 2.44 -4.30
C TRP A 162 9.06 2.76 -5.14
N SER A 163 9.38 4.04 -5.31
CA SER A 163 10.59 4.47 -6.03
C SER A 163 11.84 4.03 -5.30
N HIS A 164 11.91 4.28 -3.98
CA HIS A 164 13.00 3.82 -3.11
C HIS A 164 13.10 2.28 -3.09
N LEU A 165 11.98 1.57 -2.94
CA LEU A 165 11.98 0.11 -2.93
C LEU A 165 12.53 -0.48 -4.24
N ILE A 166 12.22 0.13 -5.39
CA ILE A 166 12.78 -0.30 -6.68
C ILE A 166 14.28 0.05 -6.75
N GLU A 167 14.68 1.24 -6.31
CA GLU A 167 16.09 1.66 -6.28
C GLU A 167 16.95 0.74 -5.40
N ASP A 168 16.45 0.32 -4.23
CA ASP A 168 17.11 -0.64 -3.35
C ASP A 168 17.38 -1.96 -4.08
N TYR A 169 16.41 -2.47 -4.86
CA TYR A 169 16.63 -3.66 -5.69
C TYR A 169 17.58 -3.42 -6.88
N GLU A 170 17.55 -2.24 -7.50
CA GLU A 170 18.47 -1.87 -8.58
C GLU A 170 19.93 -1.83 -8.09
N THR A 171 20.13 -1.34 -6.87
CA THR A 171 21.46 -1.12 -6.26
C THR A 171 21.93 -2.29 -5.39
N GLY A 172 21.03 -3.18 -4.97
CA GLY A 172 21.31 -4.33 -4.12
C GLY A 172 21.52 -3.97 -2.64
N LEU A 173 20.89 -2.87 -2.20
CA LEU A 173 20.92 -2.39 -0.81
C LEU A 173 19.89 -3.11 0.07
#